data_AF-A0A6A2ZMA1-F1
#
_entry.id   AF-A0A6A2ZMA1-F1
#
_cell.length_a   1.000
_cell.length_b   1.000
_cell.length_c   1.000
_cell.angle_alpha   90.00
_cell.angle_beta   90.00
_cell.angle_gamma   90.00
#
_symmetry.space_group_name_H-M   'P 1'
#
loop_
_entity.id
_entity.type
_entity.pdbx_description
1 polymer ?
#
loop_
_entity_poly.entity_id
_entity_poly.type
_entity_poly.pdbx_seq_one_letter_code
_entity_poly.pdbx_strand_id
1 'polypeptide(L)'
;MRRVRVPLPHYPFHPPHPLILLPNYPYLGSCNFFERRFRGFAYRCDSCDFDLHGTCALLQVSVASNFPTCLHQHPLFFVQNHDEEVINDCCGCKNPLSGPIYHCSDCTYPTIFNLHKKCAESSLEIQHPYDRKHPLTLLSAPAATHRLDCSCYLCKIQWDGFVYSCSICNFDLTLDDFLAPKEITFSSHGHHRVLLLKQISFVCDSCGIAGDHSPYLYIMCNLVVHKKCISMPRNIMITRHHHVISHSFYLQEDQFEDWMCRICYEEVDMRYGGCCCSNSDCIYIFHVHCATNKAIWDGTIISEVDERCKEAPCEYRNLITDGVEQMSIGEDMVAVEIKKCVS
;
A
#
# COMPACT_ATOMS: atom_id res chain seq x y z
N MET A 1 -42.66 -17.58 25.99
CA MET A 1 -41.94 -16.31 26.23
C MET A 1 -42.50 -15.24 25.30
N ARG A 2 -43.01 -14.13 25.84
CA ARG A 2 -43.54 -13.01 25.03
C ARG A 2 -42.39 -12.45 24.19
N ARG A 3 -42.51 -12.46 22.85
CA ARG A 3 -41.57 -11.75 21.96
C ARG A 3 -41.63 -10.27 22.33
N VAL A 4 -40.62 -9.76 23.01
CA VAL A 4 -40.47 -8.32 23.19
C VAL A 4 -40.11 -7.78 21.81
N ARG A 5 -41.09 -7.17 21.14
CA ARG A 5 -40.85 -6.47 19.88
C ARG A 5 -40.18 -5.17 20.25
N VAL A 6 -38.85 -5.11 20.13
CA VAL A 6 -38.13 -3.84 20.07
C VAL A 6 -38.08 -3.48 18.59
N PRO A 7 -38.97 -2.59 18.10
CA PRO A 7 -38.91 -2.15 16.72
C PRO A 7 -37.69 -1.24 16.55
N LEU A 8 -36.95 -1.42 15.46
CA LEU A 8 -36.06 -0.40 14.94
C LEU A 8 -36.86 0.40 13.90
N PRO A 9 -37.34 1.61 14.22
CA PRO A 9 -38.09 2.42 13.28
C PRO A 9 -37.13 2.99 12.24
N HIS A 10 -37.28 2.53 10.99
CA HIS A 10 -36.58 3.00 9.80
C HIS A 10 -35.06 2.85 9.82
N TYR A 11 -34.56 1.85 9.10
CA TYR A 11 -33.15 1.72 8.78
C TYR A 11 -32.91 2.26 7.35
N PRO A 12 -31.82 3.02 7.07
CA PRO A 12 -31.62 3.68 5.77
C PRO A 12 -31.63 2.76 4.53
N PHE A 13 -31.50 1.44 4.74
CA PHE A 13 -31.33 0.39 3.73
C PHE A 13 -32.57 -0.44 3.48
N HIS A 14 -33.67 -0.06 4.12
CA HIS A 14 -34.87 -0.85 4.11
C HIS A 14 -36.05 0.09 3.85
N PRO A 15 -37.04 -0.33 3.02
CA PRO A 15 -38.31 0.36 2.89
C PRO A 15 -38.90 0.72 4.26
N PRO A 16 -39.92 1.60 4.32
CA PRO A 16 -40.49 2.07 5.59
C PRO A 16 -41.33 0.98 6.32
N HIS A 17 -40.82 -0.24 6.44
CA HIS A 17 -41.33 -1.28 7.32
C HIS A 17 -40.43 -1.39 8.56
N PRO A 18 -41.02 -1.59 9.76
CA PRO A 18 -40.26 -1.75 10.99
C PRO A 18 -39.49 -3.07 10.99
N LEU A 19 -38.26 -3.04 11.49
CA LEU A 19 -37.50 -4.27 11.75
C LEU A 19 -37.77 -4.77 13.16
N ILE A 20 -37.94 -6.09 13.31
CA ILE A 20 -38.25 -6.75 14.58
C ILE A 20 -37.01 -7.46 15.09
N LEU A 21 -36.61 -7.17 16.33
CA LEU A 21 -35.52 -7.89 17.00
C LEU A 21 -35.88 -9.37 17.23
N LEU A 22 -35.01 -10.25 16.77
CA LEU A 22 -34.98 -11.69 17.01
C LEU A 22 -33.78 -12.00 17.92
N PRO A 23 -34.00 -12.27 19.23
CA PRO A 23 -32.92 -12.49 20.19
C PRO A 23 -32.08 -13.73 19.91
N ASN A 24 -32.73 -14.79 19.43
CA ASN A 24 -32.12 -16.05 19.07
C ASN A 24 -32.48 -16.33 17.62
N TYR A 25 -31.67 -15.81 16.71
CA TYR A 25 -31.82 -16.14 15.31
C TYR A 25 -31.53 -17.63 15.11
N PRO A 26 -32.50 -18.42 14.58
CA PRO A 26 -32.48 -19.88 14.68
C PRO A 26 -31.41 -20.57 13.80
N TYR A 27 -30.78 -19.83 12.89
CA TYR A 27 -29.83 -20.36 11.91
C TYR A 27 -28.55 -19.50 11.83
N LEU A 28 -27.57 -19.93 11.01
CA LEU A 28 -26.49 -19.05 10.58
C LEU A 28 -27.09 -18.09 9.52
N GLY A 29 -27.39 -16.86 9.91
CA GLY A 29 -27.94 -15.86 9.00
C GLY A 29 -26.86 -15.11 8.22
N SER A 30 -27.25 -14.36 7.20
CA SER A 30 -26.40 -13.40 6.50
C SER A 30 -27.00 -11.99 6.66
N CYS A 31 -26.17 -11.00 6.98
CA CYS A 31 -26.58 -9.59 6.98
C CYS A 31 -26.84 -9.16 5.54
N ASN A 32 -28.02 -8.65 5.21
CA ASN A 32 -28.26 -8.06 3.89
C ASN A 32 -27.47 -6.76 3.66
N PHE A 33 -26.92 -6.15 4.72
CA PHE A 33 -26.13 -4.93 4.58
C PHE A 33 -24.66 -5.22 4.25
N PHE A 34 -23.96 -6.06 5.02
CA PHE A 34 -22.52 -6.33 4.83
C PHE A 34 -22.21 -7.75 4.36
N GLU A 35 -23.23 -8.57 4.08
CA GLU A 35 -23.12 -10.00 3.76
C GLU A 35 -22.36 -10.83 4.79
N ARG A 36 -22.21 -10.29 6.00
CA ARG A 36 -21.55 -10.99 7.10
C ARG A 36 -22.45 -12.12 7.56
N ARG A 37 -21.85 -13.24 7.93
CA ARG A 37 -22.58 -14.31 8.61
C ARG A 37 -22.70 -13.98 10.09
N PHE A 38 -23.84 -14.26 10.70
CA PHE A 38 -24.05 -14.08 12.13
C PHE A 38 -24.73 -15.25 12.81
N ARG A 39 -24.54 -15.29 14.13
CA ARG A 39 -25.36 -16.03 15.08
C ARG A 39 -25.81 -15.07 16.18
N GLY A 40 -26.94 -15.35 16.82
CA GLY A 40 -27.44 -14.56 17.94
C GLY A 40 -28.47 -13.50 17.52
N PHE A 41 -28.30 -12.27 17.97
CA PHE A 41 -29.30 -11.20 17.84
C PHE A 41 -29.29 -10.57 16.45
N ALA A 42 -30.47 -10.49 15.82
CA ALA A 42 -30.66 -9.76 14.56
C ALA A 42 -32.03 -9.11 14.44
N TYR A 43 -32.12 -8.13 13.57
CA TYR A 43 -33.34 -7.44 13.19
C TYR A 43 -33.83 -8.02 11.87
N ARG A 44 -35.09 -8.47 11.82
CA ARG A 44 -35.72 -9.01 10.62
C ARG A 44 -36.90 -8.18 10.18
N CYS A 45 -37.05 -7.95 8.88
CA CYS A 45 -38.32 -7.58 8.28
C CYS A 45 -39.06 -8.81 7.75
N ASP A 46 -40.22 -9.10 8.33
CA ASP A 46 -41.07 -10.20 7.85
C ASP A 46 -41.68 -9.92 6.46
N SER A 47 -41.74 -8.65 6.03
CA SER A 47 -42.35 -8.25 4.75
C SER A 47 -41.36 -8.26 3.58
N CYS A 48 -40.07 -8.05 3.84
CA CYS A 48 -39.03 -7.90 2.80
C CYS A 48 -37.95 -8.97 2.85
N ASP A 49 -38.04 -9.93 3.78
CA ASP A 49 -37.00 -10.92 4.05
C ASP A 49 -35.61 -10.28 4.23
N PHE A 50 -35.60 -9.16 4.97
CA PHE A 50 -34.41 -8.36 5.22
C PHE A 50 -33.89 -8.66 6.63
N ASP A 51 -32.67 -9.18 6.72
CA ASP A 51 -31.96 -9.51 7.95
C ASP A 51 -30.78 -8.57 8.17
N LEU A 52 -30.73 -7.98 9.36
CA LEU A 52 -29.70 -7.05 9.78
C LEU A 52 -29.09 -7.53 11.08
N HIS A 53 -27.76 -7.75 11.11
CA HIS A 53 -27.09 -8.11 12.36
C HIS A 53 -27.36 -7.07 13.45
N GLY A 54 -27.47 -7.52 14.70
CA GLY A 54 -27.63 -6.60 15.84
C GLY A 54 -26.56 -5.51 15.90
N THR A 55 -25.30 -5.83 15.58
CA THR A 55 -24.21 -4.84 15.53
C THR A 55 -24.32 -3.90 14.33
N CYS A 56 -24.79 -4.38 13.18
CA CYS A 56 -25.04 -3.54 12.00
C CYS A 56 -26.14 -2.51 12.25
N ALA A 57 -27.16 -2.84 13.05
CA ALA A 57 -28.20 -1.90 13.46
C ALA A 57 -27.69 -0.70 14.29
N LEU A 58 -26.50 -0.82 14.91
CA LEU A 58 -25.88 0.26 15.69
C LEU A 58 -24.98 1.16 14.86
N LEU A 59 -24.77 0.84 13.59
CA LEU A 59 -23.91 1.62 12.72
C LEU A 59 -24.53 2.98 12.41
N GLN A 60 -23.69 4.01 12.50
CA GLN A 60 -24.03 5.32 11.97
C GLN A 60 -23.86 5.29 10.46
N VAL A 61 -24.99 5.33 9.75
CA VAL A 61 -25.01 5.24 8.31
C VAL A 61 -25.81 6.38 7.69
N SER A 62 -25.27 6.95 6.61
CA SER A 62 -25.94 7.98 5.82
C SER A 62 -25.75 7.71 4.32
N VAL A 63 -26.72 8.16 3.51
CA VAL A 63 -26.62 8.05 2.04
C VAL A 63 -25.61 9.06 1.53
N ALA A 64 -24.65 8.61 0.72
CA ALA A 64 -23.78 9.48 -0.04
C ALA A 64 -24.61 10.19 -1.11
N SER A 65 -24.88 11.46 -0.92
CA SER A 65 -25.49 12.25 -2.00
C SER A 65 -24.42 12.52 -3.07
N ASN A 66 -24.76 12.22 -4.33
CA ASN A 66 -23.99 12.60 -5.52
C ASN A 66 -22.67 11.84 -5.77
N PHE A 67 -22.55 10.55 -5.40
CA PHE A 67 -21.42 9.76 -5.89
C PHE A 67 -21.48 9.64 -7.43
N PRO A 68 -20.37 9.86 -8.16
CA PRO A 68 -20.39 9.88 -9.63
C PRO A 68 -20.78 8.55 -10.26
N THR A 69 -21.86 8.56 -11.06
CA THR A 69 -22.37 7.36 -11.76
C THR A 69 -21.38 6.78 -12.77
N CYS A 70 -20.41 7.58 -13.25
CA CYS A 70 -19.32 7.14 -14.10
C CYS A 70 -18.27 6.28 -13.36
N LEU A 71 -18.19 6.38 -12.03
CA LEU A 71 -17.31 5.55 -11.20
C LEU A 71 -18.04 4.32 -10.66
N HIS A 72 -19.32 4.49 -10.30
CA HIS A 72 -20.19 3.41 -9.82
C HIS A 72 -21.68 3.77 -9.95
N GLN A 73 -22.53 2.84 -10.39
CA GLN A 73 -23.93 3.14 -10.72
C GLN A 73 -24.90 3.13 -9.53
N HIS A 74 -24.56 2.44 -8.43
CA HIS A 74 -25.43 2.32 -7.28
C HIS A 74 -25.17 3.42 -6.24
N PRO A 75 -26.17 3.77 -5.42
CA PRO A 75 -25.98 4.63 -4.27
C PRO A 75 -24.96 4.04 -3.30
N LEU A 76 -24.04 4.89 -2.82
CA LEU A 76 -23.12 4.52 -1.75
C LEU A 76 -23.63 4.99 -0.41
N PHE A 77 -23.20 4.31 0.64
CA PHE A 77 -23.57 4.62 2.01
C PHE A 77 -22.34 4.78 2.86
N PHE A 78 -22.27 5.90 3.55
CA PHE A 78 -21.18 6.22 4.45
C PHE A 78 -21.34 5.47 5.76
N VAL A 79 -20.33 4.68 6.14
CA VAL A 79 -20.28 3.92 7.38
C VAL A 79 -19.12 4.43 8.22
N GLN A 80 -19.42 5.03 9.37
CA GLN A 80 -18.43 5.67 10.23
C GLN A 80 -17.47 4.65 10.86
N ASN A 81 -18.00 3.52 11.32
CA ASN A 81 -17.26 2.46 11.98
C ASN A 81 -17.64 1.12 11.35
N HIS A 82 -16.67 0.32 10.92
CA HIS A 82 -16.89 -1.06 10.51
C HIS A 82 -15.98 -1.96 11.33
N ASP A 83 -16.41 -3.20 11.60
CA ASP A 83 -15.55 -4.14 12.31
C ASP A 83 -14.38 -4.53 11.39
N GLU A 84 -13.16 -4.55 11.95
CA GLU A 84 -11.89 -4.82 11.25
C GLU A 84 -11.79 -6.23 10.66
N GLU A 85 -12.76 -7.12 10.93
CA GLU A 85 -12.81 -8.48 10.40
C GLU A 85 -13.18 -8.56 8.90
N VAL A 86 -13.55 -7.44 8.27
CA VAL A 86 -13.83 -7.39 6.82
C VAL A 86 -12.55 -7.06 6.07
N ILE A 87 -11.76 -8.09 5.77
CA ILE A 87 -10.58 -7.97 4.89
C ILE A 87 -11.08 -7.83 3.44
N ASN A 88 -11.55 -6.65 3.07
CA ASN A 88 -11.78 -6.26 1.69
C ASN A 88 -10.85 -5.10 1.34
N ASP A 89 -10.33 -5.12 0.11
CA ASP A 89 -9.57 -4.00 -0.42
C ASP A 89 -10.50 -2.90 -0.94
N CYS A 90 -10.04 -1.65 -0.83
CA CYS A 90 -10.72 -0.51 -1.41
C CYS A 90 -10.78 -0.65 -2.94
N CYS A 91 -11.97 -0.56 -3.53
CA CYS A 91 -12.14 -0.60 -4.97
C CYS A 91 -11.44 0.55 -5.70
N GLY A 92 -11.12 1.66 -5.02
CA GLY A 92 -10.44 2.81 -5.61
C GLY A 92 -8.92 2.70 -5.55
N CYS A 93 -8.33 2.52 -4.35
CA CYS A 93 -6.87 2.54 -4.18
C CYS A 93 -6.23 1.15 -3.99
N LYS A 94 -7.04 0.09 -3.91
CA LYS A 94 -6.58 -1.31 -3.73
C LYS A 94 -5.80 -1.63 -2.46
N ASN A 95 -5.76 -0.69 -1.52
CA ASN A 95 -5.26 -0.95 -0.18
C ASN A 95 -6.39 -1.51 0.72
N PRO A 96 -6.06 -2.28 1.77
CA PRO A 96 -7.01 -2.75 2.75
C PRO A 96 -7.87 -1.62 3.33
N LEU A 97 -9.16 -1.87 3.51
CA LEU A 97 -10.07 -0.92 4.13
C LEU A 97 -9.67 -0.64 5.58
N SER A 98 -9.79 0.63 5.98
CA SER A 98 -9.55 1.07 7.35
C SER A 98 -10.35 2.35 7.62
N GLY A 99 -10.79 2.50 8.87
CA GLY A 99 -11.56 3.66 9.30
C GLY A 99 -12.92 3.79 8.60
N PRO A 100 -13.43 5.01 8.38
CA PRO A 100 -14.71 5.21 7.72
C PRO A 100 -14.69 4.83 6.22
N ILE A 101 -15.76 4.17 5.77
CA ILE A 101 -15.89 3.66 4.40
C ILE A 101 -17.19 4.11 3.74
N TYR A 102 -17.22 4.02 2.43
CA TYR A 102 -18.45 4.00 1.64
C TYR A 102 -18.70 2.59 1.14
N HIS A 103 -19.90 2.07 1.38
CA HIS A 103 -20.33 0.72 1.02
C HIS A 103 -21.49 0.78 0.03
N CYS A 104 -21.49 -0.09 -0.97
CA CYS A 104 -22.62 -0.30 -1.86
C CYS A 104 -23.39 -1.57 -1.47
N SER A 105 -24.64 -1.42 -1.01
CA SER A 105 -25.50 -2.55 -0.64
C SER A 105 -25.96 -3.41 -1.82
N ASP A 106 -25.99 -2.83 -3.02
CA ASP A 106 -26.46 -3.52 -4.23
C ASP A 106 -25.35 -4.40 -4.86
N CYS A 107 -24.11 -4.22 -4.41
CA CYS A 107 -22.93 -4.91 -4.90
C CYS A 107 -22.53 -6.00 -3.92
N THR A 108 -23.07 -7.19 -4.16
CA THR A 108 -22.88 -8.38 -3.35
C THR A 108 -21.77 -9.28 -3.92
N TYR A 109 -21.34 -10.27 -3.15
CA TYR A 109 -20.35 -11.27 -3.58
C TYR A 109 -20.69 -11.87 -4.95
N PRO A 110 -19.71 -12.01 -5.87
CA PRO A 110 -18.28 -11.76 -5.70
C PRO A 110 -17.83 -10.31 -5.97
N THR A 111 -18.74 -9.42 -6.38
CA THR A 111 -18.45 -8.05 -6.81
C THR A 111 -18.79 -7.05 -5.71
N ILE A 112 -18.05 -7.11 -4.60
CA ILE A 112 -18.25 -6.19 -3.48
C ILE A 112 -17.66 -4.82 -3.85
N PHE A 113 -18.42 -3.74 -3.62
CA PHE A 113 -17.95 -2.38 -3.88
C PHE A 113 -17.85 -1.56 -2.59
N ASN A 114 -16.61 -1.32 -2.17
CA ASN A 114 -16.26 -0.55 -0.97
C ASN A 114 -15.15 0.44 -1.27
N LEU A 115 -15.24 1.64 -0.70
CA LEU A 115 -14.22 2.68 -0.84
C LEU A 115 -13.83 3.23 0.53
N HIS A 116 -12.56 3.59 0.72
CA HIS A 116 -12.23 4.52 1.82
C HIS A 116 -12.96 5.83 1.62
N LYS A 117 -13.31 6.51 2.72
CA LYS A 117 -13.86 7.88 2.67
C LYS A 117 -13.07 8.80 1.72
N LYS A 118 -11.74 8.84 1.88
CA LYS A 118 -10.83 9.63 1.04
C LYS A 118 -10.86 9.27 -0.45
N CYS A 119 -11.12 8.01 -0.78
CA CYS A 119 -11.19 7.55 -2.17
C CYS A 119 -12.52 7.93 -2.81
N ALA A 120 -13.62 7.81 -2.07
CA ALA A 120 -14.95 8.19 -2.54
C ALA A 120 -15.10 9.71 -2.71
N GLU A 121 -14.46 10.49 -1.85
CA GLU A 121 -14.49 11.96 -1.86
C GLU A 121 -13.41 12.59 -2.75
N SER A 122 -12.70 11.77 -3.53
CA SER A 122 -11.72 12.26 -4.51
C SER A 122 -12.42 13.04 -5.63
N SER A 123 -11.80 14.14 -6.06
CA SER A 123 -12.33 14.98 -7.13
C SER A 123 -12.38 14.22 -8.46
N LEU A 124 -13.41 14.45 -9.28
CA LEU A 124 -13.49 13.85 -10.61
C LEU A 124 -12.43 14.40 -11.57
N GLU A 125 -12.02 15.65 -11.36
CA GLU A 125 -10.99 16.30 -12.15
C GLU A 125 -9.99 16.99 -11.22
N ILE A 126 -8.70 16.86 -11.54
CA ILE A 126 -7.62 17.55 -10.83
C ILE A 126 -6.71 18.27 -11.82
N GLN A 127 -6.22 19.44 -11.42
CA GLN A 127 -5.09 20.07 -12.09
C GLN A 127 -3.80 19.57 -11.46
N HIS A 128 -2.96 18.91 -12.27
CA HIS A 128 -1.69 18.39 -11.80
C HIS A 128 -0.55 19.35 -12.18
N PRO A 129 0.42 19.66 -11.28
CA PRO A 129 1.51 20.58 -11.59
C PRO A 129 2.36 20.20 -12.81
N TYR A 130 2.38 18.90 -13.17
CA TYR A 130 3.06 18.37 -14.35
C TYR A 130 2.28 18.59 -15.65
N ASP A 131 0.95 18.55 -15.58
CA ASP A 131 0.06 18.82 -16.70
C ASP A 131 -0.83 20.02 -16.38
N ARG A 132 -0.22 21.21 -16.46
CA ARG A 132 -0.92 22.47 -16.14
C ARG A 132 -1.93 22.89 -17.20
N LYS A 133 -1.90 22.24 -18.37
CA LYS A 133 -2.73 22.61 -19.52
C LYS A 133 -3.96 21.71 -19.65
N HIS A 134 -3.85 20.45 -19.25
CA HIS A 134 -4.95 19.50 -19.34
C HIS A 134 -5.26 18.94 -17.95
N PRO A 135 -6.51 19.06 -17.46
CA PRO A 135 -6.90 18.41 -16.22
C PRO A 135 -6.86 16.89 -16.38
N LEU A 136 -6.57 16.19 -15.29
CA LEU A 136 -6.68 14.74 -15.23
C LEU A 136 -8.08 14.36 -14.77
N THR A 137 -8.71 13.41 -15.46
CA THR A 137 -10.04 12.90 -15.12
C THR A 137 -9.90 11.57 -14.37
N LEU A 138 -10.65 11.41 -13.29
CA LEU A 138 -10.72 10.18 -12.51
C LEU A 138 -11.57 9.13 -13.25
N LEU A 139 -10.99 7.96 -13.47
CA LEU A 139 -11.60 6.82 -14.14
C LEU A 139 -11.64 5.61 -13.19
N SER A 140 -12.60 4.72 -13.38
CA SER A 140 -12.76 3.44 -12.66
C SER A 140 -12.52 2.25 -13.60
N ALA A 141 -11.85 1.21 -13.12
CA ALA A 141 -11.61 -0.01 -13.87
C ALA A 141 -12.82 -0.99 -13.85
N PRO A 142 -13.02 -1.78 -14.93
CA PRO A 142 -12.54 -1.58 -16.27
C PRO A 142 -13.54 -0.69 -17.00
N ALA A 143 -13.14 0.49 -17.45
CA ALA A 143 -13.93 1.16 -18.47
C ALA A 143 -14.06 0.16 -19.63
N ALA A 144 -15.27 -0.34 -19.88
CA ALA A 144 -15.60 -1.34 -20.92
C ALA A 144 -15.35 -0.83 -22.36
N THR A 145 -14.55 0.23 -22.48
CA THR A 145 -14.20 0.98 -23.68
C THR A 145 -12.93 0.47 -24.34
N HIS A 146 -12.06 -0.25 -23.63
CA HIS A 146 -10.83 -0.80 -24.21
C HIS A 146 -11.02 -2.26 -24.64
N ARG A 147 -10.77 -2.52 -25.93
CA ARG A 147 -10.70 -3.88 -26.47
C ARG A 147 -9.47 -4.61 -25.93
N LEU A 148 -9.52 -5.95 -25.89
CA LEU A 148 -8.43 -6.82 -25.44
C LEU A 148 -7.09 -6.58 -26.18
N ASP A 149 -7.12 -6.01 -27.38
CA ASP A 149 -5.98 -5.67 -28.24
C ASP A 149 -5.51 -4.21 -28.10
N CYS A 150 -6.06 -3.43 -27.16
CA CYS A 150 -5.70 -2.04 -26.99
C CYS A 150 -4.26 -1.88 -26.47
N SER A 151 -3.43 -1.14 -27.21
CA SER A 151 -2.02 -0.89 -26.89
C SER A 151 -1.79 0.37 -26.04
N CYS A 152 -2.84 0.99 -25.49
CA CYS A 152 -2.70 2.18 -24.64
C CYS A 152 -1.99 1.85 -23.32
N TYR A 153 -1.41 2.86 -22.67
CA TYR A 153 -0.64 2.67 -21.45
C TYR A 153 -1.45 2.01 -20.33
N LEU A 154 -2.69 2.44 -20.10
CA LEU A 154 -3.59 1.82 -19.11
C LEU A 154 -3.79 0.31 -19.34
N CYS A 155 -3.84 -0.14 -20.59
CA CYS A 155 -3.94 -1.58 -20.90
C CYS A 155 -2.62 -2.33 -20.66
N LYS A 156 -1.46 -1.67 -20.81
CA LYS A 156 -0.15 -2.26 -20.51
C LYS A 156 0.07 -2.48 -19.02
N ILE A 157 -0.40 -1.56 -18.18
CA ILE A 157 -0.21 -1.65 -16.73
C ILE A 157 -1.25 -2.52 -16.02
N GLN A 158 -2.26 -3.02 -16.74
CA GLN A 158 -3.34 -3.83 -16.17
C GLN A 158 -3.87 -3.25 -14.85
N TRP A 159 -4.13 -1.94 -14.85
CA TRP A 159 -4.50 -1.23 -13.64
C TRP A 159 -5.82 -1.76 -13.07
N ASP A 160 -5.85 -1.83 -11.74
CA ASP A 160 -7.04 -2.18 -10.99
C ASP A 160 -7.39 -1.00 -10.07
N GLY A 161 -8.65 -0.58 -10.07
CA GLY A 161 -9.16 0.48 -9.20
C GLY A 161 -9.40 1.82 -9.88
N PHE A 162 -9.01 2.92 -9.25
CA PHE A 162 -9.20 4.29 -9.75
C PHE A 162 -7.87 4.92 -10.21
N VAL A 163 -7.91 5.63 -11.34
CA VAL A 163 -6.76 6.32 -11.95
C VAL A 163 -7.16 7.69 -12.43
N TYR A 164 -6.31 8.68 -12.21
CA TYR A 164 -6.40 9.97 -12.88
C TYR A 164 -5.67 9.89 -14.21
N SER A 165 -6.36 10.19 -15.30
CA SER A 165 -5.83 10.05 -16.66
C SER A 165 -6.02 11.33 -17.47
N CYS A 166 -5.01 11.68 -18.26
CA CYS A 166 -5.10 12.67 -19.34
C CYS A 166 -4.75 11.97 -20.64
N SER A 167 -5.75 11.76 -21.50
CA SER A 167 -5.58 11.12 -22.81
C SER A 167 -4.75 11.96 -23.79
N ILE A 168 -4.70 13.29 -23.61
CA ILE A 168 -3.94 14.20 -24.48
C ILE A 168 -2.44 14.08 -24.21
N CYS A 169 -2.06 14.08 -22.93
CA CYS A 169 -0.66 13.99 -22.51
C CYS A 169 -0.19 12.55 -22.29
N ASN A 170 -1.10 11.56 -22.36
CA ASN A 170 -0.84 10.16 -22.02
C ASN A 170 -0.22 10.01 -20.62
N PHE A 171 -0.70 10.85 -19.68
CA PHE A 171 -0.24 10.88 -18.30
C PHE A 171 -1.30 10.27 -17.40
N ASP A 172 -0.89 9.25 -16.64
CA ASP A 172 -1.75 8.49 -15.75
C ASP A 172 -1.16 8.46 -14.33
N LEU A 173 -2.03 8.60 -13.34
CA LEU A 173 -1.66 8.69 -11.93
C LEU A 173 -2.62 7.84 -11.10
N THR A 174 -2.09 6.78 -10.46
CA THR A 174 -2.91 5.94 -9.59
C THR A 174 -3.42 6.74 -8.39
N LEU A 175 -4.58 6.37 -7.86
CA LEU A 175 -5.11 7.05 -6.68
C LEU A 175 -4.20 6.88 -5.45
N ASP A 176 -3.50 5.75 -5.36
CA ASP A 176 -2.50 5.49 -4.31
C ASP A 176 -1.29 6.43 -4.42
N ASP A 177 -0.80 6.72 -5.63
CA ASP A 177 0.28 7.70 -5.83
C ASP A 177 -0.18 9.14 -5.60
N PHE A 178 -1.41 9.47 -5.99
CA PHE A 178 -1.99 10.79 -5.76
C PHE A 178 -2.16 11.09 -4.26
N LEU A 179 -2.61 10.09 -3.49
CA LEU A 179 -2.84 10.20 -2.05
C LEU A 179 -1.57 9.98 -1.21
N ALA A 180 -0.49 9.49 -1.82
CA ALA A 180 0.78 9.29 -1.12
C ALA A 180 1.34 10.64 -0.63
N PRO A 181 1.96 10.68 0.57
CA PRO A 181 2.65 11.88 1.02
C PRO A 181 3.74 12.26 0.02
N LYS A 182 3.71 13.52 -0.45
CA LYS A 182 4.68 14.05 -1.41
C LYS A 182 6.07 14.19 -0.81
N GLU A 183 6.14 14.40 0.49
CA GLU A 183 7.36 14.44 1.30
C GLU A 183 7.24 13.38 2.39
N ILE A 184 8.24 12.51 2.49
CA ILE A 184 8.36 11.57 3.61
C ILE A 184 9.77 11.70 4.16
N THR A 185 9.88 12.17 5.39
CA THR A 185 11.13 12.12 6.16
C THR A 185 11.23 10.78 6.87
N PHE A 186 12.22 9.96 6.52
CA PHE A 186 12.61 8.82 7.35
C PHE A 186 13.83 9.22 8.18
N SER A 187 13.71 9.13 9.50
CA SER A 187 14.84 9.11 10.43
C SER A 187 15.45 7.72 10.41
N SER A 188 16.67 7.55 9.89
CA SER A 188 17.84 7.59 10.77
C SER A 188 18.96 8.56 10.35
N HIS A 189 18.93 9.17 9.15
CA HIS A 189 20.04 10.02 8.66
C HIS A 189 19.66 11.27 7.83
N GLY A 190 18.44 11.81 7.96
CA GLY A 190 18.12 13.11 7.35
C GLY A 190 18.02 13.13 5.81
N HIS A 191 17.83 11.98 5.17
CA HIS A 191 17.56 11.94 3.73
C HIS A 191 16.13 12.44 3.46
N HIS A 192 16.01 13.68 2.98
CA HIS A 192 14.74 14.19 2.48
C HIS A 192 14.37 13.46 1.18
N ARG A 193 13.22 12.80 1.18
CA ARG A 193 12.70 12.06 0.03
C ARG A 193 11.44 12.73 -0.50
N VAL A 194 11.40 12.94 -1.80
CA VAL A 194 10.24 13.51 -2.51
C VAL A 194 9.70 12.51 -3.51
N LEU A 195 8.39 12.27 -3.48
CA LEU A 195 7.69 11.56 -4.54
C LEU A 195 7.52 12.51 -5.73
N LEU A 196 8.19 12.21 -6.84
CA LEU A 196 8.00 12.96 -8.07
C LEU A 196 6.88 12.31 -8.86
N LEU A 197 5.68 12.89 -8.81
CA LEU A 197 4.51 12.44 -9.60
C LEU A 197 4.68 12.80 -11.08
N LYS A 198 5.68 12.21 -11.73
CA LYS A 198 6.04 12.48 -13.12
C LYS A 198 6.24 11.16 -13.85
N GLN A 199 5.76 11.11 -15.08
CA GLN A 199 6.06 10.03 -16.01
C GLN A 199 7.44 10.29 -16.63
N ILE A 200 8.43 9.57 -16.12
CA ILE A 200 9.81 9.59 -16.62
C ILE A 200 10.34 8.17 -16.63
N SER A 201 11.07 7.84 -17.70
CA SER A 201 11.90 6.65 -17.73
C SER A 201 13.18 6.90 -16.92
N PHE A 202 13.50 5.97 -16.01
CA PHE A 202 14.70 6.00 -15.18
C PHE A 202 15.17 4.56 -14.92
N VAL A 203 16.43 4.40 -14.53
CA VAL A 203 16.91 3.14 -13.93
C VAL A 203 16.90 3.34 -12.42
N CYS A 204 16.30 2.41 -11.69
CA CYS A 204 16.21 2.52 -10.23
C CYS A 204 17.58 2.26 -9.59
N ASP A 205 18.09 3.23 -8.85
CA ASP A 205 19.39 3.13 -8.19
C ASP A 205 19.47 2.02 -7.14
N SER A 206 18.33 1.56 -6.63
CA SER A 206 18.27 0.48 -5.65
C SER A 206 18.27 -0.92 -6.28
N CYS A 207 17.75 -1.11 -7.49
CA CYS A 207 17.55 -2.46 -8.03
C CYS A 207 18.05 -2.68 -9.47
N GLY A 208 18.53 -1.62 -10.13
CA GLY A 208 19.05 -1.66 -11.50
C GLY A 208 18.01 -1.90 -12.59
N ILE A 209 16.71 -1.93 -12.24
CA ILE A 209 15.62 -2.15 -13.21
C ILE A 209 15.04 -0.81 -13.68
N ALA A 210 14.68 -0.74 -14.96
CA ALA A 210 13.94 0.38 -15.53
C ALA A 210 12.59 0.62 -14.81
N GLY A 211 12.34 1.87 -14.43
CA GLY A 211 11.03 2.38 -14.05
C GLY A 211 10.58 3.46 -15.03
N ASP A 212 9.29 3.69 -15.12
CA ASP A 212 8.68 4.60 -16.09
C ASP A 212 7.73 5.63 -15.47
N HIS A 213 7.43 5.52 -14.17
CA HIS A 213 6.45 6.36 -13.48
C HIS A 213 6.83 6.64 -12.02
N SER A 214 6.45 7.83 -11.58
CA SER A 214 6.40 8.26 -10.18
C SER A 214 7.60 7.82 -9.32
N PRO A 215 8.85 8.13 -9.73
CA PRO A 215 10.00 7.79 -8.90
C PRO A 215 9.98 8.60 -7.61
N TYR A 216 10.64 8.03 -6.60
CA TYR A 216 11.04 8.80 -5.45
C TYR A 216 12.48 9.26 -5.61
N LEU A 217 12.71 10.53 -5.35
CA LEU A 217 14.04 11.12 -5.30
C LEU A 217 14.50 11.30 -3.86
N TYR A 218 15.67 10.75 -3.57
CA TYR A 218 16.44 11.11 -2.39
C TYR A 218 17.26 12.34 -2.72
N ILE A 219 16.81 13.52 -2.29
CA ILE A 219 17.42 14.80 -2.68
C ILE A 219 18.89 14.86 -2.22
N MET A 220 19.16 14.41 -1.01
CA MET A 220 20.50 14.50 -0.43
C MET A 220 21.52 13.56 -1.08
N CYS A 221 21.05 12.47 -1.69
CA CYS A 221 21.92 11.47 -2.33
C CYS A 221 21.81 11.48 -3.85
N ASN A 222 20.93 12.32 -4.41
CA ASN A 222 20.58 12.35 -5.83
C ASN A 222 20.22 10.96 -6.40
N LEU A 223 19.55 10.11 -5.59
CA LEU A 223 19.12 8.77 -6.00
C LEU A 223 17.66 8.79 -6.44
N VAL A 224 17.34 8.02 -7.48
CA VAL A 224 16.02 7.81 -8.05
C VAL A 224 15.63 6.35 -7.85
N VAL A 225 14.59 6.09 -7.08
CA VAL A 225 14.17 4.73 -6.74
C VAL A 225 12.69 4.47 -7.07
N HIS A 226 12.36 3.20 -7.34
CA HIS A 226 10.97 2.76 -7.41
C HIS A 226 10.29 2.89 -6.04
N LYS A 227 8.97 3.11 -6.05
CA LYS A 227 8.13 3.06 -4.84
C LYS A 227 8.31 1.79 -4.01
N LYS A 228 8.33 0.62 -4.67
CA LYS A 228 8.51 -0.69 -4.00
C LYS A 228 9.91 -0.87 -3.38
N CYS A 229 10.92 -0.18 -3.92
CA CYS A 229 12.30 -0.28 -3.45
C CYS A 229 12.55 0.55 -2.17
N ILE A 230 11.64 1.47 -1.83
CA ILE A 230 11.73 2.26 -0.59
C ILE A 230 11.54 1.41 0.65
N SER A 231 10.51 0.57 0.63
CA SER A 231 10.12 -0.28 1.74
C SER A 231 10.84 -1.63 1.68
N MET A 232 11.93 -1.72 0.91
CA MET A 232 12.64 -2.97 0.76
C MET A 232 13.30 -3.33 2.10
N PRO A 233 13.05 -4.53 2.63
CA PRO A 233 13.69 -4.95 3.86
C PRO A 233 15.21 -5.00 3.68
N ARG A 234 15.94 -4.56 4.71
CA ARG A 234 17.41 -4.59 4.70
C ARG A 234 17.94 -6.01 4.75
N ASN A 235 17.26 -6.92 5.46
CA ASN A 235 17.70 -8.29 5.68
C ASN A 235 16.58 -9.26 5.32
N ILE A 236 16.88 -10.20 4.41
CA ILE A 236 15.95 -11.23 3.92
C ILE A 236 16.60 -12.60 3.95
N MET A 237 15.78 -13.65 3.92
CA MET A 237 16.21 -15.01 3.61
C MET A 237 15.47 -15.52 2.39
N ILE A 238 16.13 -16.32 1.56
CA ILE A 238 15.52 -16.91 0.37
C ILE A 238 15.59 -18.43 0.47
N THR A 239 14.70 -19.13 -0.20
CA THR A 239 14.65 -20.62 -0.14
C THR A 239 15.92 -21.29 -0.66
N ARG A 240 16.67 -20.61 -1.53
CA ARG A 240 17.90 -21.13 -2.16
C ARG A 240 19.18 -20.77 -1.40
N HIS A 241 19.09 -20.06 -0.28
CA HIS A 241 20.25 -19.63 0.50
C HIS A 241 19.92 -19.48 1.98
N HIS A 242 20.66 -20.20 2.85
CA HIS A 242 20.32 -20.35 4.27
C HIS A 242 20.96 -19.30 5.19
N HIS A 243 21.70 -18.35 4.64
CA HIS A 243 22.20 -17.20 5.40
C HIS A 243 21.32 -15.99 5.15
N VAL A 244 21.44 -15.02 6.07
CA VAL A 244 20.86 -13.70 5.89
C VAL A 244 21.50 -13.03 4.69
N ILE A 245 20.66 -12.46 3.84
CA ILE A 245 21.06 -11.63 2.71
C ILE A 245 20.75 -10.18 3.08
N SER A 246 21.77 -9.33 3.03
CA SER A 246 21.66 -7.91 3.27
C SER A 246 21.58 -7.13 1.96
N HIS A 247 20.66 -6.18 1.89
CA HIS A 247 20.58 -5.20 0.81
C HIS A 247 21.63 -4.10 1.01
N SER A 248 22.44 -3.89 -0.01
CA SER A 248 23.53 -2.91 -0.02
C SER A 248 23.34 -1.95 -1.20
N PHE A 249 23.31 -0.64 -0.92
CA PHE A 249 23.22 0.38 -1.97
C PHE A 249 24.54 0.59 -2.72
N TYR A 250 25.66 0.22 -2.09
CA TYR A 250 27.00 0.33 -2.65
C TYR A 250 27.72 -0.98 -2.36
N LEU A 251 28.20 -1.66 -3.39
CA LEU A 251 29.09 -2.80 -3.29
C LEU A 251 30.50 -2.32 -3.69
N GLN A 252 31.54 -2.65 -2.94
CA GLN A 252 32.91 -2.24 -3.26
C GLN A 252 33.62 -3.30 -4.11
N GLU A 253 34.40 -2.83 -5.10
CA GLU A 253 35.08 -3.68 -6.11
C GLU A 253 36.06 -4.69 -5.51
N ASP A 254 36.60 -4.41 -4.32
CA ASP A 254 37.59 -5.24 -3.63
C ASP A 254 37.00 -6.43 -2.87
N GLN A 255 35.67 -6.53 -2.75
CA GLN A 255 35.02 -7.55 -1.92
C GLN A 255 34.72 -8.86 -2.67
N PHE A 256 34.71 -8.84 -4.00
CA PHE A 256 34.27 -10.00 -4.79
C PHE A 256 35.14 -10.20 -6.03
N GLU A 257 35.68 -11.42 -6.16
CA GLU A 257 36.38 -11.85 -7.38
C GLU A 257 35.41 -12.17 -8.53
N ASP A 258 34.14 -12.45 -8.20
CA ASP A 258 33.10 -12.84 -9.15
C ASP A 258 31.78 -12.11 -8.83
N TRP A 259 31.35 -11.26 -9.76
CA TRP A 259 30.16 -10.40 -9.66
C TRP A 259 28.89 -11.06 -10.20
N MET A 260 28.90 -12.37 -10.41
CA MET A 260 27.79 -13.09 -11.01
C MET A 260 26.70 -13.40 -9.99
N CYS A 261 25.49 -12.90 -10.26
CA CYS A 261 24.32 -13.20 -9.46
C CYS A 261 24.08 -14.71 -9.37
N ARG A 262 24.01 -15.26 -8.15
CA ARG A 262 23.85 -16.70 -7.93
C ARG A 262 22.45 -17.25 -8.20
N ILE A 263 21.53 -16.41 -8.70
CA ILE A 263 20.17 -16.82 -9.09
C ILE A 263 20.03 -16.87 -10.61
N CYS A 264 20.37 -15.79 -11.31
CA CYS A 264 20.22 -15.71 -12.77
C CYS A 264 21.52 -16.00 -13.53
N TYR A 265 22.68 -16.04 -12.85
CA TYR A 265 23.99 -16.17 -13.47
C TYR A 265 24.27 -15.08 -14.51
N GLU A 266 23.85 -13.85 -14.21
CA GLU A 266 24.24 -12.63 -14.93
C GLU A 266 25.02 -11.70 -14.00
N GLU A 267 25.85 -10.84 -14.59
CA GLU A 267 26.69 -9.90 -13.85
C GLU A 267 25.84 -8.86 -13.09
N VAL A 268 26.21 -8.58 -11.85
CA VAL A 268 25.59 -7.54 -11.01
C VAL A 268 26.25 -6.21 -11.31
N ASP A 269 25.49 -5.28 -11.91
CA ASP A 269 25.96 -3.93 -12.20
C ASP A 269 26.10 -3.11 -10.90
N MET A 270 27.35 -2.87 -10.52
CA MET A 270 27.72 -2.18 -9.27
C MET A 270 27.34 -0.70 -9.22
N ARG A 271 26.91 -0.12 -10.34
CA ARG A 271 26.36 1.24 -10.36
C ARG A 271 25.03 1.33 -9.62
N TYR A 272 24.40 0.18 -9.36
CA TYR A 272 23.13 0.08 -8.66
C TYR A 272 23.24 -0.81 -7.42
N GLY A 273 22.23 -0.74 -6.56
CA GLY A 273 22.12 -1.58 -5.38
C GLY A 273 22.11 -3.08 -5.71
N GLY A 274 22.66 -3.86 -4.79
CA GLY A 274 22.73 -5.30 -4.86
C GLY A 274 22.46 -5.94 -3.50
N CYS A 275 22.42 -7.26 -3.47
CA CYS A 275 22.24 -8.03 -2.26
C CYS A 275 23.44 -8.96 -2.08
N CYS A 276 24.01 -9.00 -0.87
CA CYS A 276 25.11 -9.91 -0.54
C CYS A 276 24.78 -10.73 0.70
N CYS A 277 25.37 -11.91 0.80
CA CYS A 277 25.29 -12.69 2.02
C CYS A 277 26.00 -11.95 3.17
N SER A 278 25.38 -11.92 4.36
CA SER A 278 25.97 -11.30 5.54
C SER A 278 27.04 -12.15 6.22
N ASN A 279 27.19 -13.42 5.82
CA ASN A 279 28.18 -14.35 6.37
C ASN A 279 29.55 -14.12 5.71
N SER A 280 30.60 -13.89 6.51
CA SER A 280 31.96 -13.57 6.05
C SER A 280 32.59 -14.63 5.14
N ASP A 281 32.22 -15.90 5.33
CA ASP A 281 32.73 -17.00 4.52
C ASP A 281 31.90 -17.23 3.24
N CYS A 282 30.95 -16.35 2.94
CA CYS A 282 30.01 -16.50 1.86
C CYS A 282 30.03 -15.30 0.89
N ILE A 283 30.71 -15.49 -0.23
CA ILE A 283 30.88 -14.47 -1.28
C ILE A 283 29.68 -14.35 -2.24
N TYR A 284 28.47 -14.73 -1.80
CA TYR A 284 27.32 -14.81 -2.69
C TYR A 284 26.68 -13.44 -2.88
N ILE A 285 26.57 -13.02 -4.14
CA ILE A 285 25.89 -11.78 -4.56
C ILE A 285 24.65 -12.13 -5.37
N PHE A 286 23.65 -11.25 -5.26
CA PHE A 286 22.38 -11.35 -5.94
C PHE A 286 21.94 -9.98 -6.45
N HIS A 287 21.29 -9.92 -7.62
CA HIS A 287 20.49 -8.74 -7.94
C HIS A 287 19.35 -8.62 -6.92
N VAL A 288 19.01 -7.39 -6.55
CA VAL A 288 17.91 -7.11 -5.63
C VAL A 288 16.59 -7.71 -6.13
N HIS A 289 16.32 -7.57 -7.43
CA HIS A 289 15.11 -8.10 -8.04
C HIS A 289 15.07 -9.63 -8.12
N CYS A 290 16.24 -10.28 -8.19
CA CYS A 290 16.32 -11.73 -8.13
C CYS A 290 16.02 -12.21 -6.72
N ALA A 291 16.68 -11.63 -5.71
CA ALA A 291 16.52 -12.02 -4.31
C ALA A 291 15.10 -11.78 -3.77
N THR A 292 14.38 -10.80 -4.32
CA THR A 292 13.03 -10.41 -3.88
C THR A 292 11.92 -10.99 -4.76
N ASN A 293 12.24 -11.92 -5.66
CA ASN A 293 11.26 -12.58 -6.49
C ASN A 293 10.35 -13.49 -5.65
N LYS A 294 9.02 -13.32 -5.77
CA LYS A 294 8.00 -14.08 -5.03
C LYS A 294 8.08 -15.60 -5.23
N ALA A 295 8.75 -16.08 -6.29
CA ALA A 295 8.97 -17.51 -6.51
C ALA A 295 10.01 -18.12 -5.56
N ILE A 296 10.89 -17.31 -4.97
CA ILE A 296 11.99 -17.79 -4.11
C ILE A 296 12.01 -17.14 -2.71
N TRP A 297 11.28 -16.03 -2.53
CA TRP A 297 11.14 -15.33 -1.26
C TRP A 297 9.66 -15.21 -0.88
N ASP A 298 9.34 -15.61 0.35
CA ASP A 298 7.98 -15.63 0.90
C ASP A 298 7.57 -14.29 1.56
N GLY A 299 8.44 -13.29 1.56
CA GLY A 299 8.19 -11.99 2.20
C GLY A 299 8.67 -11.90 3.65
N THR A 300 9.31 -12.95 4.19
CA THR A 300 9.83 -12.93 5.57
C THR A 300 10.96 -11.92 5.74
N ILE A 301 10.85 -11.09 6.79
CA ILE A 301 11.82 -10.05 7.18
C ILE A 301 12.51 -10.47 8.47
N ILE A 302 13.84 -10.28 8.57
CA ILE A 302 14.58 -10.50 9.82
C ILE A 302 14.84 -9.15 10.49
N SER A 303 14.26 -8.95 11.69
CA SER A 303 14.55 -7.79 12.53
C SER A 303 15.93 -7.93 13.19
N GLU A 304 16.64 -6.81 13.39
CA GLU A 304 17.99 -6.72 14.00
C GLU A 304 18.09 -7.21 15.48
N VAL A 305 17.04 -7.82 16.04
CA VAL A 305 16.93 -8.20 17.47
C VAL A 305 16.95 -9.72 17.69
N ASP A 306 17.63 -10.48 16.83
CA ASP A 306 17.85 -11.90 17.09
C ASP A 306 19.28 -12.10 17.61
N GLU A 307 19.42 -12.39 18.92
CA GLU A 307 20.67 -12.56 19.67
C GLU A 307 21.53 -13.78 19.24
N ARG A 308 21.33 -14.28 18.02
CA ARG A 308 22.07 -15.41 17.44
C ARG A 308 23.18 -15.01 16.46
N CYS A 309 23.31 -13.73 16.11
CA CYS A 309 24.39 -13.23 15.27
C CYS A 309 25.46 -12.52 16.12
N LYS A 310 26.11 -13.26 17.02
CA LYS A 310 27.42 -12.88 17.55
C LYS A 310 28.47 -13.56 16.70
N GLU A 311 28.85 -12.92 15.59
CA GLU A 311 30.19 -12.98 14.98
C GLU A 311 30.20 -12.12 13.70
N ALA A 312 31.09 -11.12 13.72
CA ALA A 312 31.47 -10.15 12.69
C ALA A 312 30.44 -9.81 11.57
N PRO A 313 29.72 -8.67 11.67
CA PRO A 313 29.14 -8.03 10.49
C PRO A 313 30.28 -7.71 9.51
N CYS A 314 30.02 -7.83 8.20
CA CYS A 314 30.86 -7.24 7.16
C CYS A 314 31.39 -5.88 7.63
N GLU A 315 32.70 -5.80 7.84
CA GLU A 315 33.39 -4.62 8.35
C GLU A 315 33.37 -3.55 7.27
N TYR A 316 32.25 -2.87 7.14
CA TYR A 316 32.21 -1.42 6.99
C TYR A 316 30.76 -1.02 7.24
N ARG A 317 30.50 -0.41 8.41
CA ARG A 317 29.34 0.45 8.56
C ARG A 317 29.32 1.33 7.30
N ASN A 318 28.18 1.41 6.59
CA ASN A 318 27.89 2.61 5.78
C ASN A 318 28.44 3.80 6.57
N LEU A 319 29.30 4.66 5.99
CA LEU A 319 30.03 5.75 6.67
C LEU A 319 29.14 6.67 7.52
N ILE A 320 28.65 6.11 8.60
CA ILE A 320 27.71 6.56 9.60
C ILE A 320 27.98 5.66 10.80
N THR A 321 29.22 5.70 11.27
CA THR A 321 29.59 5.24 12.59
C THR A 321 29.20 6.32 13.58
N ASP A 322 28.20 6.04 14.42
CA ASP A 322 28.00 6.76 15.68
C ASP A 322 29.30 6.71 16.49
N GLY A 323 29.91 7.88 16.65
CA GLY A 323 31.01 8.13 17.57
C GLY A 323 30.51 9.08 18.65
N VAL A 324 30.18 8.53 19.82
CA VAL A 324 29.95 9.34 21.01
C VAL A 324 31.32 9.58 21.64
N GLU A 325 31.87 10.77 21.48
CA GLU A 325 32.96 11.22 22.34
C GLU A 325 32.37 12.09 23.46
N GLN A 326 32.43 11.56 24.69
CA GLN A 326 32.23 12.36 25.90
C GLN A 326 33.51 13.15 26.18
N MET A 327 33.42 14.48 26.15
CA MET A 327 34.35 15.32 26.89
C MET A 327 33.56 16.19 27.86
N SER A 328 33.87 16.02 29.16
CA SER A 328 33.28 16.77 30.26
C SER A 328 33.97 18.12 30.44
N ILE A 329 33.22 19.23 30.31
CA ILE A 329 33.52 20.49 31.00
C ILE A 329 32.20 21.21 31.33
N GLY A 330 31.83 21.27 32.62
CA GLY A 330 31.01 22.34 33.22
C GLY A 330 29.56 22.51 32.75
N GLU A 331 28.68 22.80 33.71
CA GLU A 331 27.22 22.68 33.65
C GLU A 331 26.53 23.65 32.64
N ASP A 332 26.23 23.18 31.43
CA ASP A 332 24.90 23.28 30.78
C ASP A 332 24.95 22.76 29.33
N MET A 333 24.12 21.75 29.03
CA MET A 333 24.08 21.03 27.75
C MET A 333 23.13 21.71 26.75
N VAL A 334 23.66 22.24 25.65
CA VAL A 334 22.87 22.55 24.45
C VAL A 334 23.53 21.87 23.25
N ALA A 335 22.92 20.79 22.76
CA ALA A 335 23.36 20.10 21.56
C ALA A 335 22.88 20.87 20.31
N VAL A 336 23.81 21.37 19.51
CA VAL A 336 23.54 21.86 18.14
C VAL A 336 24.29 20.95 17.18
N GLU A 337 23.57 20.09 16.48
CA GLU A 337 24.14 19.26 15.41
C GLU A 337 24.29 20.08 14.12
N ILE A 338 25.51 20.17 13.59
CA ILE A 338 25.76 20.52 12.19
C ILE A 338 26.64 19.41 11.62
N LYS A 339 26.05 18.49 10.84
CA LYS A 339 26.78 17.43 10.13
C LYS A 339 27.05 17.88 8.69
N LYS A 340 28.32 17.82 8.27
CA LYS A 340 28.77 17.98 6.88
C LYS A 340 29.00 16.60 6.26
N CYS A 341 28.51 16.38 5.04
CA CYS A 341 28.86 15.20 4.23
C CYS A 341 30.14 15.47 3.44
N VAL A 342 31.03 14.46 3.40
CA VAL A 342 32.15 14.39 2.46
C VAL A 342 31.65 13.68 1.21
N SER A 343 31.94 14.30 0.07
CA SER A 343 31.57 13.93 -1.31
C SER A 343 32.18 12.62 -1.79
#